data_AF-A0A1W1DZU7-F1
#
_entry.id   AF-A0A1W1DZU7-F1
#
_cell.length_a   1.000
_cell.length_b   1.000
_cell.length_c   1.000
_cell.angle_alpha   90.00
_cell.angle_beta   90.00
_cell.angle_gamma   90.00
#
_symmetry.space_group_name_H-M   'P 1'
#
loop_
_entity.id
_entity.type
_entity.pdbx_description
1 polymer ?
#
loop_
_entity_poly.entity_id
_entity_poly.type
_entity_poly.pdbx_seq_one_letter_code
_entity_poly.pdbx_strand_id
1 'polypeptide(L)'
;MFTHARALNELNEQLAKYLPESFQSLSLCAVNKDTATFVTNNQALAFRAQKQPDVLLNTLKQIESLAQIKKVVVKVNLKETFAPIQK
;
A
#
# COMPACT_ATOMS: atom_id res chain seq x y z
N MET A 1 23.15 -4.13 -3.89
CA MET A 1 21.87 -4.74 -3.44
C MET A 1 20.78 -3.67 -3.29
N PHE A 2 20.41 -2.97 -4.39
CA PHE A 2 19.42 -1.87 -4.38
C PHE A 2 18.18 -2.15 -5.25
N THR A 3 18.05 -3.38 -5.76
CA THR A 3 17.03 -3.74 -6.75
C THR A 3 15.62 -3.73 -6.17
N HIS A 4 15.45 -4.05 -4.88
CA HIS A 4 14.13 -4.13 -4.26
C HIS A 4 13.43 -2.77 -4.10
N ALA A 5 14.16 -1.74 -3.65
CA ALA A 5 13.56 -0.42 -3.41
C ALA A 5 13.11 0.23 -4.72
N ARG A 6 13.89 0.09 -5.80
CA ARG A 6 13.55 0.63 -7.12
C ARG A 6 12.33 -0.08 -7.72
N ALA A 7 12.31 -1.41 -7.68
CA ALA A 7 11.17 -2.19 -8.17
C ALA A 7 9.89 -1.83 -7.42
N LEU A 8 9.94 -1.66 -6.08
CA LEU A 8 8.80 -1.20 -5.30
C LEU A 8 8.34 0.21 -5.69
N ASN A 9 9.26 1.11 -6.02
CA ASN A 9 8.90 2.46 -6.47
C ASN A 9 8.18 2.42 -7.82
N GLU A 10 8.70 1.67 -8.79
CA GLU A 10 8.07 1.51 -10.11
C GLU A 10 6.68 0.84 -10.00
N LEU A 11 6.56 -0.17 -9.13
CA LEU A 11 5.28 -0.79 -8.82
C LEU A 11 4.32 0.20 -8.17
N ASN A 12 4.78 1.04 -7.24
CA ASN A 12 3.97 2.09 -6.61
C ASN A 12 3.45 3.11 -7.63
N GLU A 13 4.29 3.53 -8.57
CA GLU A 13 3.88 4.48 -9.62
C GLU A 13 2.82 3.89 -10.55
N GLN A 14 2.94 2.61 -10.92
CA GLN A 14 1.91 1.92 -11.70
C GLN A 14 0.63 1.76 -10.89
N LEU A 15 0.78 1.31 -9.63
CA LEU A 15 -0.31 1.05 -8.72
C LEU A 15 -1.11 2.31 -8.42
N ALA A 16 -0.47 3.48 -8.28
CA ALA A 16 -1.12 4.77 -8.11
C ALA A 16 -2.04 5.16 -9.29
N LYS A 17 -1.76 4.67 -10.51
CA LYS A 17 -2.61 4.92 -11.70
C LYS A 17 -3.89 4.08 -11.69
N TYR A 18 -3.84 2.89 -11.10
CA TYR A 18 -5.00 1.98 -11.02
C TYR A 18 -5.74 2.11 -9.69
N LEU A 19 -5.13 2.73 -8.69
CA LEU A 19 -5.75 2.88 -7.39
C LEU A 19 -6.89 3.91 -7.44
N PRO A 20 -8.03 3.62 -6.78
CA PRO A 20 -9.08 4.62 -6.62
C PRO A 20 -8.56 5.84 -5.86
N GLU A 21 -9.10 7.03 -6.13
CA GLU A 21 -8.81 8.25 -5.34
C GLU A 21 -8.98 8.03 -3.83
N SER A 22 -9.99 7.24 -3.46
CA SER A 22 -10.25 6.86 -2.05
C SER A 22 -9.12 6.07 -1.39
N PHE A 23 -8.17 5.53 -2.16
CA PHE A 23 -7.03 4.78 -1.67
C PHE A 23 -5.70 5.37 -2.13
N GLN A 24 -5.64 6.48 -2.87
CA GLN A 24 -4.39 7.03 -3.44
C GLN A 24 -3.28 7.30 -2.41
N SER A 25 -3.63 7.43 -1.12
CA SER A 25 -2.66 7.57 -0.02
C SER A 25 -2.08 6.22 0.48
N LEU A 26 -2.48 5.09 -0.11
CA LEU A 26 -1.83 3.80 0.10
C LEU A 26 -0.55 3.73 -0.72
N SER A 27 0.51 3.23 -0.11
CA SER A 27 1.74 2.88 -0.81
C SER A 27 2.11 1.43 -0.51
N LEU A 28 2.49 0.71 -1.55
CA LEU A 28 3.07 -0.62 -1.47
C LEU A 28 4.44 -0.51 -0.78
N CYS A 29 4.57 -1.13 0.39
CA CYS A 29 5.79 -1.13 1.18
C CYS A 29 6.58 -2.43 1.00
N ALA A 30 5.88 -3.55 0.84
CA ALA A 30 6.52 -4.84 0.63
C ALA A 30 5.64 -5.77 -0.20
N VAL A 31 6.27 -6.65 -0.97
CA VAL A 31 5.59 -7.72 -1.70
C VAL A 31 6.33 -9.02 -1.41
N ASN A 32 5.62 -9.99 -0.85
CA ASN A 32 6.17 -11.27 -0.44
C ASN A 32 5.41 -12.42 -1.09
N LYS A 33 5.96 -13.02 -2.14
CA LYS A 33 5.39 -14.14 -2.93
C LYS A 33 3.94 -13.93 -3.38
N ASP A 34 3.00 -14.06 -2.45
CA ASP A 34 1.54 -14.00 -2.62
C ASP A 34 0.87 -12.88 -1.79
N THR A 35 1.63 -12.16 -0.96
CA THR A 35 1.11 -11.14 -0.04
C THR A 35 1.69 -9.76 -0.34
N ALA A 36 0.83 -8.79 -0.64
CA ALA A 36 1.18 -7.38 -0.76
C ALA A 36 0.93 -6.65 0.56
N THR A 37 1.93 -5.91 1.04
CA THR A 37 1.83 -5.05 2.23
C THR A 37 1.78 -3.60 1.80
N PHE A 38 0.70 -2.94 2.18
CA PHE A 38 0.48 -1.51 1.99
C PHE A 38 0.66 -0.76 3.29
N VAL A 39 1.06 0.50 3.18
CA VAL A 39 1.16 1.45 4.27
C VAL A 39 0.39 2.71 3.93
N THR A 40 -0.23 3.33 4.93
CA THR A 40 -0.82 4.66 4.81
C THR A 40 -0.70 5.40 6.12
N ASN A 41 -0.68 6.73 6.05
CA ASN A 41 -0.76 7.62 7.20
C ASN A 41 -2.20 7.84 7.68
N ASN A 42 -3.20 7.36 6.94
CA ASN A 42 -4.61 7.54 7.28
C ASN A 42 -5.20 6.26 7.88
N GLN A 43 -5.48 6.28 9.18
CA GLN A 43 -6.02 5.13 9.91
C GLN A 43 -7.40 4.70 9.40
N ALA A 44 -8.28 5.65 9.08
CA ALA A 44 -9.61 5.35 8.55
C ALA A 44 -9.51 4.65 7.18
N LEU A 45 -8.58 5.11 6.35
CA LEU A 45 -8.31 4.54 5.04
C LEU A 45 -7.71 3.14 5.15
N ALA A 46 -6.76 2.91 6.08
CA ALA A 46 -6.22 1.57 6.33
C ALA A 46 -7.28 0.58 6.82
N PHE A 47 -8.21 1.03 7.66
CA PHE A 47 -9.31 0.21 8.14
C PHE A 47 -10.26 -0.17 7.01
N ARG A 48 -10.63 0.81 6.16
CA ARG A 48 -11.45 0.57 4.96
C ARG A 48 -10.76 -0.40 4.00
N ALA A 49 -9.48 -0.18 3.73
CA ALA A 49 -8.66 -1.02 2.87
C ALA A 49 -8.58 -2.47 3.37
N GLN A 50 -8.44 -2.67 4.69
CA GLN A 50 -8.49 -4.01 5.30
C GLN A 50 -9.88 -4.65 5.21
N LYS A 51 -10.96 -3.86 5.27
CA LYS A 51 -12.33 -4.36 5.10
C LYS A 51 -12.70 -4.64 3.65
N GLN A 52 -11.98 -4.05 2.69
CA GLN A 52 -12.22 -4.20 1.26
C GLN A 52 -10.96 -4.69 0.53
N PRO A 53 -10.41 -5.86 0.93
CA PRO A 53 -9.20 -6.39 0.30
C PRO A 53 -9.44 -6.74 -1.17
N ASP A 54 -10.66 -7.09 -1.56
CA ASP A 54 -11.03 -7.40 -2.95
C ASP A 54 -10.77 -6.24 -3.90
N VAL A 55 -11.04 -5.00 -3.49
CA VAL A 55 -10.79 -3.82 -4.33
C VAL A 55 -9.30 -3.72 -4.63
N LEU A 56 -8.46 -3.87 -3.61
CA LEU A 56 -7.00 -3.83 -3.77
C LEU A 56 -6.47 -5.02 -4.56
N LEU A 57 -6.97 -6.23 -4.32
CA LEU A 57 -6.61 -7.41 -5.11
C LEU A 57 -6.95 -7.21 -6.58
N ASN A 58 -8.11 -6.64 -6.88
CA ASN A 58 -8.54 -6.41 -8.25
C ASN A 58 -7.64 -5.37 -8.95
N THR A 59 -7.22 -4.33 -8.24
CA THR A 59 -6.22 -3.37 -8.70
C THR A 59 -4.86 -4.02 -8.93
N LEU A 60 -4.40 -4.86 -8.00
CA LEU A 60 -3.13 -5.58 -8.11
C LEU A 60 -3.11 -6.54 -9.32
N LYS A 61 -4.24 -7.17 -9.63
CA LYS A 61 -4.40 -8.02 -10.83
C LYS A 61 -4.25 -7.26 -12.15
N GLN A 62 -4.41 -5.94 -12.18
CA GLN A 62 -4.14 -5.13 -13.37
C GLN A 62 -2.64 -5.02 -13.68
N ILE A 63 -1.78 -5.35 -12.71
CA ILE A 63 -0.33 -5.30 -12.85
C ILE A 63 0.17 -6.74 -12.90
N GLU A 64 0.69 -7.19 -14.05
CA GLU A 64 1.14 -8.58 -14.24
C GLU A 64 2.08 -9.07 -13.12
N SER A 65 3.03 -8.23 -12.71
CA SER A 65 3.98 -8.52 -11.63
C SER A 65 3.32 -8.77 -10.26
N LEU A 66 2.10 -8.26 -10.05
CA LEU A 66 1.33 -8.36 -8.82
C LEU A 66 0.08 -9.24 -8.97
N ALA A 67 -0.19 -9.79 -10.15
CA ALA A 67 -1.34 -10.65 -10.40
C ALA A 67 -1.31 -11.97 -9.61
N GLN A 68 -0.11 -12.41 -9.19
CA GLN A 68 0.08 -13.57 -8.33
C GLN A 68 -0.27 -13.34 -6.86
N ILE A 69 -0.55 -12.09 -6.46
CA ILE A 69 -0.89 -11.75 -5.07
C ILE A 69 -2.33 -12.16 -4.78
N LYS A 70 -2.53 -12.96 -3.72
CA LYS A 70 -3.86 -13.36 -3.23
C LYS A 70 -4.19 -12.76 -1.88
N LYS A 71 -3.20 -12.19 -1.17
CA LYS A 71 -3.40 -11.56 0.13
C LYS A 71 -2.93 -10.12 0.14
N VAL A 72 -3.69 -9.28 0.82
CA VAL A 72 -3.37 -7.86 1.02
C VAL A 72 -3.36 -7.57 2.50
N VAL A 73 -2.31 -6.92 2.96
CA VAL A 73 -2.14 -6.46 4.34
C VAL A 73 -1.97 -4.96 4.29
N VAL A 74 -2.75 -4.22 5.08
CA VAL A 74 -2.59 -2.77 5.18
C VAL A 74 -2.19 -2.39 6.59
N LYS A 75 -1.07 -1.68 6.71
CA LYS A 75 -0.53 -1.17 7.96
C LYS A 75 -0.71 0.34 8.01
N VAL A 76 -1.04 0.86 9.19
CA VAL A 76 -1.03 2.32 9.40
C VAL A 76 0.38 2.69 9.81
N ASN A 77 1.04 3.51 9.00
CA ASN A 77 2.27 4.16 9.40
C ASN A 77 1.87 5.44 10.13
N LEU A 78 1.61 5.31 11.43
CA LEU A 78 1.51 6.44 12.33
C LEU A 78 2.94 7.02 12.40
N LYS A 79 3.27 7.99 11.54
CA LYS A 79 4.26 8.97 11.97
C LYS A 79 3.61 9.61 13.19
N GLU A 80 4.05 9.21 14.39
CA GLU A 80 3.76 9.95 15.59
C GLU A 80 4.24 11.38 15.35
N THR A 81 3.33 12.27 14.97
CA THR A 81 3.51 13.69 15.21
C THR A 81 3.45 13.85 16.72
N PHE A 82 4.55 13.57 17.38
CA PHE A 82 4.90 14.29 18.60
C PHE A 82 5.05 15.74 18.15
N ALA A 83 3.97 16.51 18.22
CA ALA A 83 4.11 17.94 18.33
C ALA A 83 4.94 18.17 19.61
N PRO A 84 6.14 18.78 19.56
CA PRO A 84 6.80 19.18 20.78
C PRO A 84 5.86 20.17 21.46
N ILE A 85 5.30 19.74 22.58
CA ILE A 85 4.56 20.60 23.50
C ILE A 85 5.63 21.57 24.02
N GLN A 86 5.70 22.77 23.43
CA GLN A 86 6.49 23.85 24.01
C GLN A 86 5.87 24.12 25.39
N LYS A 87 6.67 23.90 26.42
CA LYS A 87 6.35 24.23 27.81
C LYS A 87 7.33 25.27 28.31
#